data_AF-A0A7W1QW78-F1
#
_entry.id   AF-A0A7W1QW78-F1
#
_cell.length_a   1.000
_cell.length_b   1.000
_cell.length_c   1.000
_cell.angle_alpha   90.00
_cell.angle_beta   90.00
_cell.angle_gamma   90.00
#
_symmetry.space_group_name_H-M   'P 1'
#
loop_
_entity.id
_entity.type
_entity.pdbx_description
1 polymer ?
#
loop_
_entity_poly.entity_id
_entity_poly.type
_entity_poly.pdbx_seq_one_letter_code
_entity_poly.pdbx_strand_id
1 'polypeptide(L)'
;MTVREGSLEAPTRHPLDWGNPEFFDEVAQNRELARVFDICHGCRRCVSLCGAFPTLFDLIDEGKTGEIDGVATKDFGKVVDQCYLCDLCYMTKCPYVPPHPWNVDFPHLMLRAKARKFREGTVKFRDKLLTSTDTLGKLAT
;
A
#
# COMPACT_ATOMS: atom_id res chain seq x y z
N MET A 1 -6.10 25.41 -13.00
CA MET A 1 -6.75 24.11 -13.25
C MET A 1 -7.88 23.96 -12.24
N THR A 2 -9.10 23.67 -12.67
CA THR A 2 -10.21 23.37 -11.75
C THR A 2 -9.82 22.15 -10.91
N VAL A 3 -9.73 22.30 -9.60
CA VAL A 3 -9.45 21.19 -8.67
C VAL A 3 -10.68 20.29 -8.66
N ARG A 4 -10.67 19.26 -9.52
CA ARG A 4 -11.65 18.18 -9.49
C ARG A 4 -11.18 17.13 -8.49
N GLU A 5 -12.11 16.55 -7.75
CA GLU A 5 -11.83 15.47 -6.82
C GLU A 5 -11.26 14.25 -7.57
N GLY A 6 -10.16 13.66 -7.09
CA GLY A 6 -9.61 12.43 -7.66
C GLY A 6 -10.62 11.28 -7.59
N SER A 7 -10.43 10.25 -8.42
CA SER A 7 -11.35 9.11 -8.64
C SER A 7 -12.68 9.41 -9.34
N LEU A 8 -12.99 10.66 -9.69
CA LEU A 8 -14.14 11.01 -10.54
C LEU A 8 -13.87 10.87 -12.05
N GLU A 9 -12.59 10.86 -12.42
CA GLU A 9 -12.10 10.61 -13.77
C GLU A 9 -11.14 9.42 -13.75
N ALA A 10 -10.82 8.89 -14.93
CA ALA A 10 -9.83 7.83 -15.04
C ALA A 10 -8.48 8.32 -14.46
N PRO A 11 -7.95 7.68 -13.41
CA PRO A 11 -6.72 8.13 -12.80
C PRO A 11 -5.53 7.86 -13.71
N THR A 12 -4.51 8.71 -13.62
CA THR A 12 -3.25 8.48 -14.35
C THR A 12 -2.37 7.52 -13.57
N ARG A 13 -2.08 6.35 -14.15
CA ARG A 13 -1.18 5.38 -13.54
C ARG A 13 0.24 5.52 -14.09
N HIS A 14 1.17 5.85 -13.20
CA HIS A 14 2.59 5.94 -13.54
C HIS A 14 3.25 4.56 -13.48
N PRO A 15 4.14 4.21 -14.44
CA PRO A 15 4.93 2.99 -14.37
C PRO A 15 5.79 2.93 -13.11
N LEU A 16 5.95 1.74 -12.54
CA LEU A 16 6.87 1.51 -11.43
C LEU A 16 8.31 1.48 -11.92
N ASP A 17 9.17 2.29 -11.32
CA ASP A 17 10.61 2.31 -11.59
C ASP A 17 11.35 1.20 -10.82
N TRP A 18 10.95 -0.05 -11.04
CA TRP A 18 11.46 -1.21 -10.29
C TRP A 18 12.92 -1.56 -10.61
N GLY A 19 13.46 -1.05 -11.71
CA GLY A 19 14.88 -1.21 -12.09
C GLY A 19 15.82 -0.30 -11.30
N ASN A 20 15.29 0.76 -10.68
CA ASN A 20 16.08 1.68 -9.87
C ASN A 20 16.41 1.06 -8.50
N PRO A 21 17.68 1.08 -8.05
CA PRO A 21 18.08 0.59 -6.73
C PRO A 21 17.27 1.20 -5.57
N GLU A 22 16.87 2.47 -5.68
CA GLU A 22 16.05 3.17 -4.66
C GLU A 22 14.66 2.55 -4.51
N PHE A 23 14.16 1.83 -5.51
CA PHE A 23 12.87 1.15 -5.45
C PHE A 23 12.76 0.23 -4.23
N PHE A 24 13.87 -0.34 -3.80
CA PHE A 24 13.89 -1.25 -2.67
C PHE A 24 14.63 -0.70 -1.45
N ASP A 25 14.95 0.60 -1.43
CA ASP A 25 15.49 1.24 -0.24
C ASP A 25 14.44 1.26 0.88
N GLU A 26 14.82 0.74 2.05
CA GLU A 26 13.88 0.57 3.15
C GLU A 26 13.40 1.92 3.70
N VAL A 27 14.33 2.87 3.86
CA VAL A 27 14.06 4.17 4.47
C VAL A 27 13.15 5.00 3.57
N ALA A 28 13.43 5.06 2.27
CA ALA A 28 12.64 5.77 1.28
C ALA A 28 11.22 5.20 1.18
N GLN A 29 11.09 3.86 1.18
CA GLN A 29 9.77 3.23 1.16
C GLN A 29 9.00 3.48 2.47
N ASN A 30 9.65 3.38 3.64
CA ASN A 30 8.98 3.61 4.92
C ASN A 30 8.55 5.07 5.08
N ARG A 31 9.32 6.03 4.54
CA ARG A 31 8.93 7.45 4.47
C ARG A 31 7.68 7.63 3.61
N GLU A 32 7.61 6.97 2.47
CA GLU A 32 6.44 7.07 1.59
C GLU A 32 5.21 6.35 2.16
N LEU A 33 5.40 5.22 2.85
CA LEU A 33 4.35 4.57 3.64
C LEU A 33 3.79 5.52 4.70
N ALA A 34 4.64 6.16 5.50
CA ALA A 34 4.19 7.12 6.50
C ALA A 34 3.40 8.28 5.87
N ARG A 35 3.89 8.87 4.77
CA ARG A 35 3.20 9.95 4.05
C ARG A 35 1.81 9.53 3.56
N VAL A 36 1.71 8.38 2.90
CA VAL A 36 0.44 7.90 2.37
C VAL A 36 -0.52 7.48 3.50
N PHE A 37 -0.01 6.88 4.57
CA PHE A 37 -0.81 6.50 5.73
C PHE A 37 -1.36 7.70 6.48
N ASP A 38 -0.59 8.77 6.61
CA ASP A 38 -1.04 10.06 7.14
C ASP A 38 -2.21 10.64 6.32
N ILE A 39 -2.05 10.68 5.00
CA ILE A 39 -3.13 11.11 4.08
C ILE A 39 -4.36 10.21 4.20
N CYS A 40 -4.17 8.90 4.34
CA CYS A 40 -5.27 7.95 4.54
C CYS A 40 -5.99 8.20 5.86
N HIS A 41 -5.24 8.48 6.93
CA HIS A 41 -5.79 8.81 8.25
C HIS A 41 -6.63 10.08 8.21
N GLY A 42 -6.20 11.10 7.45
CA GLY A 42 -6.93 12.36 7.33
C GLY A 42 -8.31 12.23 6.69
N CYS A 43 -8.54 11.27 5.79
CA CYS A 43 -9.83 11.12 5.09
C CYS A 43 -10.63 9.87 5.45
N ARG A 44 -9.98 8.77 5.87
CA ARG A 44 -10.55 7.46 6.23
C ARG A 44 -11.59 6.83 5.27
N ARG A 45 -11.73 7.35 4.05
CA ARG A 45 -12.77 6.96 3.07
C ARG A 45 -12.73 5.49 2.63
N CYS A 46 -11.57 4.84 2.75
CA CYS A 46 -11.36 3.49 2.24
C CYS A 46 -11.62 2.39 3.29
N VAL A 47 -12.06 2.73 4.50
CA VAL A 47 -12.23 1.80 5.64
C VAL A 47 -13.04 0.53 5.31
N SER A 48 -14.03 0.64 4.43
CA SER A 48 -14.94 -0.46 4.09
C SER A 48 -14.46 -1.34 2.92
N LEU A 49 -13.32 -1.05 2.29
CA LEU A 49 -12.92 -1.73 1.05
C LEU A 49 -12.08 -2.99 1.26
N CYS A 50 -11.16 -2.98 2.23
CA CYS A 50 -10.28 -4.12 2.51
C CYS A 50 -9.69 -4.01 3.92
N GLY A 51 -9.11 -5.10 4.42
CA GLY A 51 -8.54 -5.17 5.77
C GLY A 51 -7.38 -4.22 6.05
N ALA A 52 -6.71 -3.67 5.02
CA ALA A 52 -5.57 -2.79 5.19
C ALA A 52 -5.94 -1.48 5.91
N PHE A 53 -7.10 -0.91 5.58
CA PHE A 53 -7.49 0.39 6.13
C PHE A 53 -7.94 0.29 7.60
N PRO A 54 -8.80 -0.65 8.02
CA PRO A 54 -9.06 -0.89 9.44
C PRO A 54 -7.77 -1.16 10.22
N THR A 55 -6.89 -2.04 9.74
CA THR A 55 -5.60 -2.31 10.40
C THR A 55 -4.76 -1.05 10.55
N LEU A 56 -4.71 -0.18 9.54
CA LEU A 56 -3.99 1.08 9.62
C LEU A 56 -4.60 2.00 10.68
N PHE A 57 -5.92 2.15 10.68
CA PHE A 57 -6.60 3.08 11.57
C PHE A 57 -6.57 2.60 13.02
N ASP A 58 -6.70 1.29 13.26
CA ASP A 58 -6.53 0.70 14.60
C ASP A 58 -5.12 0.97 15.14
N LEU A 59 -4.07 0.78 14.31
CA LEU A 59 -2.69 1.08 14.72
C LEU A 59 -2.49 2.54 15.12
N ILE A 60 -3.14 3.47 14.42
CA ILE A 60 -3.03 4.90 14.71
C ILE A 60 -3.86 5.27 15.94
N ASP A 61 -5.10 4.80 16.02
CA ASP A 61 -6.05 5.12 17.10
C ASP A 61 -5.59 4.53 18.45
N GLU A 62 -4.93 3.37 18.44
CA GLU A 62 -4.28 2.77 19.62
C GLU A 62 -2.89 3.37 19.91
N GLY A 63 -2.37 4.19 19.00
CA GLY A 63 -1.10 4.89 19.12
C GLY A 63 -1.13 5.99 20.17
N LYS A 64 0.05 6.34 20.70
CA LYS A 64 0.16 7.32 21.81
C LYS A 64 -0.31 8.74 21.45
N THR A 65 -0.16 9.13 20.19
CA THR A 65 -0.48 10.47 19.68
C THR A 65 -1.83 10.52 18.98
N GLY A 66 -2.41 9.36 18.62
CA GLY A 66 -3.55 9.29 17.71
C GLY A 66 -3.20 9.66 16.26
N GLU A 67 -1.91 9.79 15.93
CA GLU A 67 -1.40 10.21 14.62
C GLU A 67 -0.35 9.22 14.10
N ILE A 68 0.05 9.34 12.83
CA ILE A 68 0.99 8.40 12.20
C ILE A 68 2.36 8.33 12.89
N ASP A 69 2.78 9.41 13.56
CA ASP A 69 4.05 9.50 14.31
C ASP A 69 4.07 8.60 15.56
N GLY A 70 2.89 8.22 16.05
CA GLY A 70 2.70 7.28 17.14
C GLY A 70 2.83 5.81 16.73
N VAL A 71 2.84 5.51 15.43
CA VAL A 71 2.91 4.14 14.89
C VAL A 71 4.35 3.73 14.64
N ALA A 72 4.76 2.59 15.18
CA ALA A 72 6.11 2.08 14.93
C ALA A 72 6.26 1.59 13.48
N THR A 73 7.34 1.99 12.81
CA THR A 73 7.62 1.62 11.40
C THR A 73 7.56 0.11 11.13
N LYS A 74 7.96 -0.72 12.11
CA LYS A 74 7.86 -2.19 12.02
C LYS A 74 6.43 -2.70 11.84
N ASP A 75 5.44 -1.94 12.29
CA ASP A 75 4.02 -2.31 12.22
C ASP A 75 3.38 -1.94 10.88
N PHE A 76 4.03 -1.13 10.04
CA PHE A 76 3.55 -0.86 8.67
C PHE A 76 3.37 -2.15 7.85
N GLY A 77 4.19 -3.17 8.13
CA GLY A 77 4.05 -4.49 7.51
C GLY A 77 2.68 -5.15 7.74
N LYS A 78 2.01 -4.87 8.87
CA LYS A 78 0.67 -5.39 9.17
C LYS A 78 -0.37 -4.85 8.18
N VAL A 79 -0.27 -3.57 7.84
CA VAL A 79 -1.12 -2.91 6.83
C VAL A 79 -0.82 -3.47 5.44
N VAL A 80 0.46 -3.58 5.09
CA VAL A 80 0.92 -4.12 3.80
C VAL A 80 0.39 -5.53 3.56
N ASP A 81 0.38 -6.38 4.59
CA ASP A 81 -0.05 -7.78 4.47
C ASP A 81 -1.56 -7.92 4.19
N GLN A 82 -2.37 -6.92 4.55
CA GLN A 82 -3.81 -6.89 4.32
C GLN A 82 -4.22 -6.32 2.95
N CYS A 83 -3.27 -5.80 2.16
CA CYS A 83 -3.55 -5.35 0.81
C CYS A 83 -3.48 -6.50 -0.20
N TYR A 84 -4.54 -6.67 -1.00
CA TYR A 84 -4.67 -7.69 -2.04
C TYR A 84 -4.42 -7.18 -3.47
N LEU A 85 -3.97 -5.93 -3.62
CA LEU A 85 -3.62 -5.34 -4.93
C LEU A 85 -4.78 -5.33 -5.96
N CYS A 86 -6.02 -5.11 -5.50
CA CYS A 86 -7.21 -5.11 -6.34
C CYS A 86 -7.54 -3.75 -7.00
N ASP A 87 -6.75 -2.71 -6.71
CA ASP A 87 -6.94 -1.32 -7.19
C ASP A 87 -8.25 -0.61 -6.85
N LEU A 88 -9.16 -1.24 -6.11
CA LEU A 88 -10.48 -0.67 -5.81
C LEU A 88 -10.40 0.68 -5.09
N CYS A 89 -9.50 0.83 -4.11
CA CYS A 89 -9.30 2.08 -3.39
C CYS A 89 -8.82 3.22 -4.30
N TYR A 90 -7.89 2.91 -5.21
CA TYR A 90 -7.31 3.84 -6.15
C TYR A 90 -8.34 4.27 -7.21
N MET A 91 -9.09 3.32 -7.77
CA MET A 91 -10.01 3.59 -8.86
C MET A 91 -11.32 4.25 -8.42
N THR A 92 -11.79 4.02 -7.20
CA THR A 92 -13.20 4.33 -6.86
C THR A 92 -13.43 5.17 -5.61
N LYS A 93 -12.41 5.38 -4.76
CA LYS A 93 -12.61 6.06 -3.47
C LYS A 93 -11.59 7.14 -3.14
N CYS A 94 -10.34 7.01 -3.58
CA CYS A 94 -9.28 7.91 -3.18
C CYS A 94 -9.38 9.25 -3.95
N PRO A 95 -9.64 10.38 -3.28
CA PRO A 95 -9.73 11.69 -3.93
C PRO A 95 -8.35 12.28 -4.29
N TYR A 96 -7.27 11.60 -3.91
CA TYR A 96 -5.90 12.12 -3.98
C TYR A 96 -5.00 11.36 -4.97
N VAL A 97 -5.62 10.58 -5.86
CA VAL A 97 -4.93 9.91 -6.98
C VAL A 97 -4.51 10.91 -8.07
N PRO A 98 -3.52 10.59 -8.91
CA PRO A 98 -3.13 11.45 -10.03
C PRO A 98 -4.30 11.85 -10.93
N PRO A 99 -4.37 13.12 -11.37
CA PRO A 99 -3.31 14.13 -11.33
C PRO A 99 -3.25 14.98 -10.05
N HIS A 100 -3.91 14.57 -8.95
CA HIS A 100 -3.85 15.30 -7.69
C HIS A 100 -2.39 15.47 -7.21
N PRO A 101 -1.97 16.65 -6.69
CA PRO A 101 -0.59 16.91 -6.30
C PRO A 101 0.01 15.94 -5.28
N TRP A 102 -0.83 15.31 -4.46
CA TRP A 102 -0.38 14.31 -3.49
C TRP A 102 -0.06 12.95 -4.09
N ASN A 103 -0.45 12.70 -5.35
CA ASN A 103 -0.05 11.53 -6.15
C ASN A 103 -0.14 10.21 -5.37
N VAL A 104 -1.29 9.92 -4.77
CA VAL A 104 -1.48 8.72 -3.95
C VAL A 104 -1.76 7.52 -4.85
N ASP A 105 -0.83 6.57 -4.89
CA ASP A 105 -1.03 5.24 -5.49
C ASP A 105 -0.77 4.15 -4.44
N PHE A 106 -1.78 3.95 -3.58
CA PHE A 106 -1.70 2.99 -2.49
C PHE A 106 -1.38 1.56 -2.98
N PRO A 107 -2.06 1.00 -4.00
CA PRO A 107 -1.74 -0.34 -4.50
C PRO A 107 -0.27 -0.50 -4.95
N HIS A 108 0.26 0.48 -5.68
CA HIS A 108 1.66 0.47 -6.12
C HIS A 108 2.65 0.54 -4.95
N LEU A 109 2.34 1.34 -3.92
CA LEU A 109 3.16 1.40 -2.72
C LEU A 109 3.13 0.08 -1.94
N MET A 110 1.98 -0.58 -1.86
CA MET A 110 1.86 -1.90 -1.25
C MET A 110 2.62 -2.97 -2.05
N LEU A 111 2.56 -2.91 -3.37
CA LEU A 111 3.32 -3.80 -4.26
C LEU A 111 4.82 -3.62 -4.04
N ARG A 112 5.32 -2.38 -4.01
CA ARG A 112 6.72 -2.06 -3.69
C ARG A 112 7.14 -2.67 -2.35
N ALA A 113 6.31 -2.51 -1.32
CA ALA A 113 6.58 -3.07 0.01
C ALA A 113 6.63 -4.60 0.04
N LYS A 114 5.71 -5.27 -0.66
CA LYS A 114 5.70 -6.74 -0.80
C LYS A 114 6.92 -7.24 -1.60
N ALA A 115 7.30 -6.54 -2.67
CA ALA A 115 8.46 -6.87 -3.48
C ALA A 115 9.77 -6.79 -2.66
N ARG A 116 9.92 -5.75 -1.83
CA ARG A 116 11.05 -5.63 -0.89
C ARG A 116 11.09 -6.78 0.11
N LYS A 117 9.97 -7.09 0.79
CA LYS A 117 9.87 -8.23 1.73
C LYS A 117 10.24 -9.55 1.06
N PHE A 118 9.81 -9.76 -0.19
CA PHE A 118 10.13 -10.97 -0.95
C PHE A 118 11.64 -11.07 -1.21
N ARG A 119 12.27 -9.97 -1.61
CA ARG A 119 13.72 -9.90 -1.88
C ARG A 119 14.57 -10.10 -0.63
N GLU A 120 14.13 -9.57 0.51
CA GLU A 120 14.79 -9.75 1.81
C GLU A 120 14.56 -11.15 2.40
N GLY A 121 13.67 -11.96 1.82
CA GLY A 121 13.37 -13.31 2.30
C GLY A 121 12.49 -13.33 3.57
N THR A 122 11.85 -12.22 3.93
CA THR A 122 11.04 -12.09 5.15
C THR A 122 9.57 -12.52 4.96
N VAL A 123 9.21 -13.03 3.78
CA VAL A 123 7.88 -13.56 3.48
C VAL A 123 7.71 -14.99 3.99
N LYS A 124 6.49 -15.33 4.44
CA LYS A 124 6.17 -16.67 4.96
C LYS A 124 6.23 -17.71 3.84
N PHE A 125 6.57 -18.96 4.19
CA PHE A 125 6.59 -20.08 3.25
C PHE A 125 5.25 -20.24 2.52
N ARG A 126 4.14 -20.18 3.26
CA ARG A 126 2.78 -20.21 2.69
C ARG A 126 2.61 -19.20 1.56
N ASP A 127 3.04 -17.96 1.77
CA ASP A 127 2.83 -16.88 0.81
C ASP A 127 3.72 -17.06 -0.43
N LYS A 128 4.93 -17.63 -0.29
CA LYS A 128 5.77 -18.04 -1.44
C LYS A 128 5.13 -19.17 -2.25
N LEU A 129 4.59 -20.17 -1.56
CA LEU A 129 3.95 -21.32 -2.22
C LEU A 129 2.67 -20.90 -2.95
N LEU A 130 1.78 -20.14 -2.28
CA LEU A 130 0.50 -19.73 -2.84
C LEU A 130 0.64 -18.78 -4.04
N THR A 131 1.72 -17.99 -4.09
CA THR A 131 1.97 -17.08 -5.22
C THR A 131 2.75 -17.73 -6.36
N SER A 132 3.30 -18.93 -6.16
CA SER A 132 4.02 -19.68 -7.21
C SER A 132 3.06 -20.53 -8.03
N THR A 133 2.42 -19.91 -9.02
CA THR A 133 1.48 -20.58 -9.93
C THR A 133 2.08 -21.80 -10.63
N ASP A 134 3.35 -21.73 -11.03
CA ASP A 134 4.05 -22.84 -11.70
C ASP A 134 4.23 -24.05 -10.78
N THR A 135 4.63 -23.81 -9.53
CA THR A 135 4.83 -24.88 -8.54
C THR A 135 3.49 -25.51 -8.18
N LEU A 136 2.47 -24.69 -7.96
CA LEU A 136 1.12 -25.18 -7.66
C LEU A 136 0.54 -25.97 -8.84
N GLY A 137 0.74 -25.50 -10.07
CA GLY A 137 0.29 -26.22 -11.28
C GLY A 137 0.91 -27.61 -11.39
N LYS A 138 2.21 -27.74 -11.11
CA LYS A 138 2.91 -29.03 -11.07
C LYS A 138 2.48 -29.96 -9.93
N LEU A 139 2.00 -29.41 -8.80
CA LEU A 139 1.50 -30.19 -7.67
C LEU A 139 0.04 -30.61 -7.82
N ALA A 140 -0.73 -29.90 -8.65
CA ALA A 140 -2.14 -30.16 -8.91
C ALA A 140 -2.38 -31.15 -10.07
N THR A 141 -1.32 -31.64 -10.71
CA THR A 141 -1.34 -32.65 -11.77
C THR A 141 -0.57 -33.88 -11.32
#